data_AF-A0A8I5ZU43-F1
#
_entry.id   AF-A0A8I5ZU43-F1
#
_cell.length_a   1.000
_cell.length_b   1.000
_cell.length_c   1.000
_cell.angle_alpha   90.00
_cell.angle_beta   90.00
_cell.angle_gamma   90.00
#
_symmetry.space_group_name_H-M   'P 1'
#
loop_
_entity.id
_entity.type
_entity.pdbx_description
1 polymer ?
#
loop_
_entity_poly.entity_id
_entity_poly.type
_entity_poly.pdbx_seq_one_letter_code
_entity_poly.pdbx_strand_id
1 'polypeptide(L)'
;MAGKKSSGRQSLLPLGLLVTVAAIHLVACPYTKVEESFNLQATHDLLYHQLDIDKYDHHEFPGVVPRTFLGPLLIAAFSSPVVYVLSLLEVSRFYSQLIVRGVLGLGVIFGLWTLQKAVRQQFGATVAVMFCWISATQFHLMFYCTRTLPNVLALAVVLPALTAWLQHRWAVFVWLSAFVIIGFRAELAMLLGIMLLLTLYQRRMSVARLLQHAIPAGILCLGKLASRLCLLNKKSWPYKVRALLVFGHVVVNVASTATSLYVSHFNYPGGVAMQRLHELVPPQTDVLVHIDVAAAQTGVSRFLQVNDDWRYDKREDVQLGAAGMLDYTHIIMEAVPGHLALYRDTHRVLARIEATTGVSLNLMKVPPFDVSLQTKLVLLERLLRPA
;
A
#
# COMPACT_ATOMS: atom_id res chain seq x y z
N MET A 1 51.02 3.93 20.69
CA MET A 1 50.19 2.87 20.06
C MET A 1 48.86 3.47 19.66
N ALA A 2 48.63 3.63 18.36
CA ALA A 2 47.41 4.20 17.80
C ALA A 2 46.25 3.22 17.95
N GLY A 3 45.22 3.62 18.70
CA GLY A 3 43.96 2.89 18.78
C GLY A 3 43.22 2.96 17.45
N LYS A 4 43.17 1.82 16.74
CA LYS A 4 42.28 1.59 15.60
C LYS A 4 40.85 1.93 16.03
N LYS A 5 40.30 3.06 15.55
CA LYS A 5 38.85 3.29 15.54
C LYS A 5 38.22 2.20 14.70
N SER A 6 37.57 1.24 15.36
CA SER A 6 36.67 0.28 14.72
C SER A 6 35.65 1.08 13.90
N SER A 7 35.69 0.97 12.57
CA SER A 7 34.61 1.46 11.71
C SER A 7 33.33 0.73 12.12
N GLY A 8 32.43 1.40 12.81
CA GLY A 8 31.23 0.79 13.39
C GLY A 8 30.40 0.10 12.32
N ARG A 9 30.45 -1.24 12.29
CA ARG A 9 29.61 -2.09 11.45
C ARG A 9 28.15 -1.70 11.72
N GLN A 10 27.47 -1.18 10.69
CA GLN A 10 26.06 -0.82 10.82
C GLN A 10 25.27 -2.08 11.15
N SER A 11 24.56 -2.08 12.28
CA SER A 11 23.60 -3.14 12.58
C SER A 11 22.50 -3.13 11.52
N LEU A 12 22.30 -4.26 10.84
CA LEU A 12 21.23 -4.46 9.86
C LEU A 12 19.86 -4.70 10.53
N LEU A 13 19.83 -4.79 11.87
CA LEU A 13 18.60 -5.04 12.63
C LEU A 13 17.46 -4.04 12.32
N PRO A 14 17.69 -2.71 12.18
CA PRO A 14 16.61 -1.77 11.88
C PRO A 14 16.06 -1.93 10.45
N LEU A 15 16.90 -2.34 9.49
CA LEU A 15 16.44 -2.66 8.14
C LEU A 15 15.61 -3.94 8.17
N GLY A 16 16.07 -4.97 8.88
CA GLY A 16 15.33 -6.21 9.08
C GLY A 16 13.95 -5.96 9.68
N LEU A 17 13.85 -5.08 10.68
CA LEU A 17 12.57 -4.69 11.28
C LEU A 17 11.59 -4.11 10.23
N LEU A 18 12.02 -3.15 9.41
CA LEU A 18 11.17 -2.53 8.38
C LEU A 18 10.69 -3.57 7.35
N VAL A 19 11.61 -4.44 6.89
CA VAL A 19 11.29 -5.52 5.94
C VAL A 19 10.29 -6.50 6.54
N THR A 20 10.52 -6.97 7.76
CA THR A 20 9.63 -7.93 8.42
C THR A 20 8.24 -7.35 8.63
N VAL A 21 8.14 -6.11 9.12
CA VAL A 21 6.83 -5.49 9.36
C VAL A 21 6.07 -5.26 8.05
N ALA A 22 6.72 -4.76 7.01
CA ALA A 22 6.09 -4.60 5.69
C ALA A 22 5.64 -5.95 5.10
N ALA A 23 6.44 -7.00 5.25
CA ALA A 23 6.10 -8.35 4.82
C ALA A 23 4.89 -8.91 5.58
N ILE A 24 4.80 -8.69 6.89
CA ILE A 24 3.62 -9.06 7.70
C ILE A 24 2.37 -8.39 7.15
N HIS A 25 2.41 -7.08 6.87
CA HIS A 25 1.25 -6.36 6.31
C HIS A 25 0.87 -6.84 4.90
N LEU A 26 1.87 -7.17 4.06
CA LEU A 26 1.67 -7.71 2.72
C LEU A 26 0.94 -9.07 2.78
N VAL A 27 1.42 -9.98 3.62
CA VAL A 27 0.85 -11.33 3.74
C VAL A 27 -0.50 -11.30 4.45
N ALA A 28 -0.67 -10.47 5.48
CA ALA A 28 -1.94 -10.35 6.21
C ALA A 28 -3.06 -9.71 5.37
N CYS A 29 -2.73 -8.88 4.38
CA CYS A 29 -3.71 -8.25 3.49
C CYS A 29 -3.28 -8.41 2.03
N PRO A 30 -3.41 -9.63 1.46
CA PRO A 30 -2.85 -9.96 0.14
C PRO A 30 -3.66 -9.36 -1.02
N TYR A 31 -4.93 -9.03 -0.77
CA TYR A 31 -5.87 -8.45 -1.73
C TYR A 31 -5.80 -6.92 -1.79
N THR A 32 -6.35 -6.36 -2.87
CA THR A 32 -6.24 -4.94 -3.23
C THR A 32 -7.58 -4.22 -3.22
N LYS A 33 -7.57 -2.88 -3.18
CA LYS A 33 -8.79 -2.08 -3.36
C LYS A 33 -8.87 -1.47 -4.76
N VAL A 34 -10.03 -0.88 -5.08
CA VAL A 34 -10.30 -0.19 -6.35
C VAL A 34 -9.27 0.89 -6.67
N GLU A 35 -8.71 1.58 -5.67
CA GLU A 35 -7.73 2.65 -5.89
C GLU A 35 -6.38 2.13 -6.39
N GLU A 36 -6.12 0.83 -6.21
CA GLU A 36 -4.92 0.13 -6.67
C GLU A 36 -5.10 -0.51 -8.04
N SER A 37 -6.35 -0.66 -8.50
CA SER A 37 -6.74 -1.51 -9.63
C SER A 37 -5.98 -1.13 -10.89
N PHE A 38 -5.98 0.16 -11.27
CA PHE A 38 -5.32 0.61 -12.49
C PHE A 38 -3.85 0.16 -12.55
N ASN A 39 -3.06 0.48 -11.52
CA ASN A 39 -1.63 0.16 -11.54
C ASN A 39 -1.39 -1.34 -11.45
N LEU A 40 -2.22 -2.05 -10.68
CA LEU A 40 -2.07 -3.48 -10.49
C LEU A 40 -2.40 -4.25 -11.78
N GLN A 41 -3.52 -3.94 -12.42
CA GLN A 41 -3.95 -4.56 -13.67
C GLN A 41 -2.99 -4.21 -14.81
N ALA A 42 -2.56 -2.95 -14.91
CA ALA A 42 -1.53 -2.56 -15.89
C ALA A 42 -0.22 -3.34 -15.69
N THR A 43 0.18 -3.57 -14.43
CA THR A 43 1.38 -4.38 -14.14
C THR A 43 1.17 -5.85 -14.51
N HIS A 44 -0.02 -6.40 -14.26
CA HIS A 44 -0.39 -7.74 -14.72
C HIS A 44 -0.26 -7.86 -16.23
N ASP A 45 -0.89 -6.94 -16.97
CA ASP A 45 -0.94 -7.01 -18.43
C ASP A 45 0.47 -6.87 -19.04
N LEU A 46 1.32 -6.00 -18.48
CA LEU A 46 2.73 -5.91 -18.87
C LEU A 46 3.52 -7.20 -18.63
N LEU A 47 3.20 -7.95 -17.57
CA LEU A 47 3.90 -9.20 -17.23
C LEU A 47 3.45 -10.39 -18.07
N TYR A 48 2.14 -10.48 -18.35
CA TYR A 48 1.54 -11.66 -19.00
C TYR A 48 1.21 -11.46 -20.48
N HIS A 49 0.75 -10.26 -20.87
CA HIS A 49 0.38 -9.94 -22.26
C HIS A 49 1.50 -9.19 -23.01
N GLN A 50 2.41 -8.52 -22.30
CA GLN A 50 3.65 -7.92 -22.81
C GLN A 50 3.49 -6.86 -23.91
N LEU A 51 3.41 -7.27 -25.18
CA LEU A 51 3.23 -6.39 -26.34
C LEU A 51 1.84 -6.54 -26.98
N ASP A 52 1.04 -7.48 -26.49
CA ASP A 52 -0.33 -7.72 -26.93
C ASP A 52 -1.28 -6.74 -26.23
N ILE A 53 -1.24 -5.48 -26.69
CA ILE A 53 -1.94 -4.34 -26.07
C ILE A 53 -3.46 -4.54 -26.09
N ASP A 54 -4.00 -5.22 -27.10
CA ASP A 54 -5.44 -5.46 -27.25
C ASP A 54 -6.03 -6.26 -26.08
N LYS A 55 -5.19 -7.05 -25.39
CA LYS A 55 -5.60 -7.84 -24.21
C LYS A 55 -5.55 -7.08 -22.89
N TYR A 56 -5.14 -5.82 -22.88
CA TYR A 56 -4.97 -5.09 -21.62
C TYR A 56 -6.32 -4.69 -21.03
N ASP A 57 -6.43 -4.78 -19.71
CA ASP A 57 -7.65 -4.51 -18.93
C ASP A 57 -8.20 -3.09 -19.18
N HIS A 58 -7.32 -2.11 -19.41
CA HIS A 58 -7.72 -0.72 -19.61
C HIS A 58 -8.37 -0.43 -20.97
N HIS A 59 -8.26 -1.33 -21.96
CA HIS A 59 -9.03 -1.26 -23.20
C HIS A 59 -10.44 -1.83 -23.04
N GLU A 60 -10.55 -2.91 -22.27
CA GLU A 60 -11.82 -3.58 -21.98
C GLU A 60 -12.64 -2.82 -20.93
N PHE A 61 -11.97 -2.25 -19.92
CA PHE A 61 -12.55 -1.54 -18.77
C PHE A 61 -11.81 -0.20 -18.53
N PRO A 62 -12.05 0.82 -19.35
CA PRO A 62 -11.37 2.11 -19.21
C PRO A 62 -11.78 2.81 -17.91
N GLY A 63 -10.79 3.26 -17.14
CA GLY A 63 -11.03 4.04 -15.94
C GLY A 63 -11.50 5.46 -16.24
N VAL A 64 -12.26 6.05 -15.31
CA VAL A 64 -12.82 7.42 -15.44
C VAL A 64 -11.77 8.54 -15.37
N VAL A 65 -10.52 8.23 -14.98
CA VAL A 65 -9.42 9.20 -14.90
C VAL A 65 -8.19 8.63 -15.61
N PRO A 66 -7.56 9.37 -16.54
CA PRO A 66 -6.31 8.95 -17.16
C PRO A 66 -5.19 8.86 -16.12
N ARG A 67 -4.42 7.78 -16.16
CA ARG A 67 -3.33 7.50 -15.23
C ARG A 67 -2.04 7.19 -16.01
N THR A 68 -0.90 7.47 -15.40
CA THR A 68 0.42 7.19 -15.98
C THR A 68 0.74 5.69 -15.97
N PHE A 69 1.29 5.18 -17.07
CA PHE A 69 1.80 3.80 -17.17
C PHE A 69 3.23 3.63 -16.61
N LEU A 70 3.90 4.73 -16.23
CA LEU A 70 5.31 4.70 -15.85
C LEU A 70 5.58 3.87 -14.59
N GLY A 71 4.71 3.98 -13.59
CA GLY A 71 4.80 3.18 -12.36
C GLY A 71 4.66 1.68 -12.61
N PRO A 72 3.56 1.23 -13.24
CA PRO A 72 3.37 -0.17 -13.64
C PRO A 72 4.51 -0.73 -14.49
N LEU A 73 5.04 0.04 -15.44
CA LEU A 73 6.18 -0.36 -16.27
C LEU A 73 7.42 -0.67 -15.45
N LEU A 74 7.78 0.20 -14.51
CA LEU A 74 8.93 -0.01 -13.63
C LEU A 74 8.72 -1.22 -12.72
N ILE A 75 7.54 -1.39 -12.13
CA ILE A 75 7.28 -2.54 -11.27
C ILE A 75 7.29 -3.85 -12.07
N ALA A 76 6.68 -3.87 -13.26
CA ALA A 76 6.70 -5.04 -14.14
C ALA A 76 8.14 -5.42 -14.50
N ALA A 77 8.98 -4.45 -14.89
CA ALA A 77 10.38 -4.68 -15.23
C ALA A 77 11.19 -5.30 -14.07
N PHE A 78 10.98 -4.84 -12.83
CA PHE A 78 11.68 -5.41 -11.66
C PHE A 78 11.05 -6.72 -11.16
N SER A 79 9.77 -6.95 -11.42
CA SER A 79 9.07 -8.18 -11.01
C SER A 79 9.24 -9.31 -12.02
N SER A 80 9.51 -9.00 -13.29
CA SER A 80 9.53 -9.96 -14.40
C SER A 80 10.46 -11.15 -14.20
N PRO A 81 11.68 -11.04 -13.65
CA PRO A 81 12.54 -12.22 -13.52
C PRO A 81 11.96 -13.26 -12.57
N VAL A 82 11.37 -12.81 -11.45
CA VAL A 82 10.77 -13.70 -10.46
C VAL A 82 9.43 -14.23 -10.97
N VAL A 83 8.60 -13.39 -11.57
CA VAL A 83 7.31 -13.80 -12.15
C VAL A 83 7.50 -14.80 -13.28
N TYR A 84 8.53 -14.62 -14.12
CA TYR A 84 8.88 -15.57 -15.15
C TYR A 84 9.23 -16.95 -14.56
N VAL A 85 10.05 -16.99 -13.50
CA VAL A 85 10.34 -18.25 -12.79
C VAL A 85 9.07 -18.87 -12.19
N LEU A 86 8.19 -18.06 -11.60
CA LEU A 86 6.91 -18.56 -11.07
C LEU A 86 6.02 -19.16 -12.18
N SER A 87 5.97 -18.52 -13.35
CA SER A 87 5.24 -19.06 -14.50
C SER A 87 5.83 -20.36 -15.04
N LEU A 88 7.16 -20.49 -15.06
CA LEU A 88 7.82 -21.75 -15.46
C LEU A 88 7.55 -22.89 -14.49
N LEU A 89 7.32 -22.58 -13.21
CA LEU A 89 6.95 -23.54 -12.17
C LEU A 89 5.43 -23.75 -12.08
N GLU A 90 4.64 -23.19 -12.99
CA GLU A 90 3.17 -23.24 -12.99
C GLU A 90 2.56 -22.80 -11.66
N VAL A 91 3.23 -21.87 -10.96
CA VAL A 91 2.74 -21.33 -9.68
C VAL A 91 1.62 -20.33 -9.95
N SER A 92 0.56 -20.40 -9.15
CA SER A 92 -0.60 -19.52 -9.25
C SER A 92 -0.23 -18.03 -9.37
N ARG A 93 -0.92 -17.33 -10.28
CA ARG A 93 -0.77 -15.88 -10.51
C ARG A 93 -0.99 -15.05 -9.26
N PHE A 94 -1.70 -15.58 -8.26
CA PHE A 94 -1.84 -14.96 -6.95
C PHE A 94 -0.49 -14.61 -6.32
N TYR A 95 0.51 -15.48 -6.43
CA TYR A 95 1.85 -15.21 -5.89
C TYR A 95 2.57 -14.12 -6.67
N SER A 96 2.31 -13.99 -7.98
CA SER A 96 2.84 -12.88 -8.78
C SER A 96 2.34 -11.52 -8.29
N GLN A 97 1.09 -11.43 -7.81
CA GLN A 97 0.58 -10.22 -7.16
C GLN A 97 1.41 -9.86 -5.91
N LEU A 98 1.74 -10.85 -5.08
CA LEU A 98 2.57 -10.63 -3.89
C LEU A 98 3.98 -10.18 -4.26
N ILE A 99 4.56 -10.71 -5.34
CA ILE A 99 5.87 -10.26 -5.86
C ILE A 99 5.80 -8.81 -6.32
N VAL A 100 4.82 -8.46 -7.17
CA VAL A 100 4.61 -7.08 -7.67
C VAL A 100 4.51 -6.08 -6.52
N ARG A 101 3.68 -6.40 -5.52
CA ARG A 101 3.51 -5.59 -4.31
C ARG A 101 4.77 -5.55 -3.44
N GLY A 102 5.47 -6.67 -3.32
CA GLY A 102 6.73 -6.81 -2.59
C GLY A 102 7.86 -5.97 -3.20
N VAL A 103 7.98 -5.95 -4.53
CA VAL A 103 8.96 -5.13 -5.27
C VAL A 103 8.76 -3.64 -4.99
N LEU A 104 7.51 -3.17 -5.04
CA LEU A 104 7.18 -1.78 -4.64
C LEU A 104 7.55 -1.52 -3.17
N GLY A 105 7.17 -2.44 -2.27
CA GLY A 105 7.53 -2.38 -0.86
C GLY A 105 9.02 -2.26 -0.61
N LEU A 106 9.82 -3.08 -1.30
CA LEU A 106 11.28 -3.04 -1.22
C LEU A 106 11.85 -1.70 -1.71
N GLY A 107 11.27 -1.11 -2.76
CA GLY A 107 11.62 0.24 -3.23
C GLY A 107 11.38 1.31 -2.16
N VAL A 108 10.22 1.28 -1.49
CA VAL A 108 9.90 2.20 -0.39
C VAL A 108 10.83 1.98 0.80
N ILE A 109 11.10 0.73 1.19
CA ILE A 109 11.99 0.39 2.30
C ILE A 109 13.44 0.80 1.99
N PHE A 110 13.90 0.64 0.76
CA PHE A 110 15.19 1.14 0.31
C PHE A 110 15.27 2.67 0.45
N GLY A 111 14.21 3.39 0.06
CA GLY A 111 14.07 4.82 0.30
C GLY A 111 14.14 5.19 1.79
N LEU A 112 13.39 4.48 2.66
CA LEU A 112 13.43 4.70 4.11
C LEU A 112 14.80 4.40 4.70
N TRP A 113 15.49 3.37 4.21
CA TRP A 113 16.82 2.99 4.67
C TRP A 113 17.89 4.01 4.27
N THR A 114 17.84 4.53 3.04
CA THR A 114 18.74 5.59 2.59
C THR A 114 18.50 6.89 3.35
N LEU A 115 17.23 7.24 3.60
CA LEU A 115 16.87 8.37 4.45
C LEU A 115 17.36 8.18 5.88
N GLN A 116 17.22 6.98 6.45
CA GLN A 116 17.71 6.66 7.78
C GLN A 116 19.23 6.82 7.90
N LYS A 117 19.99 6.43 6.88
CA LYS A 117 21.44 6.66 6.85
C LYS A 117 21.78 8.14 6.86
N ALA A 118 21.04 8.97 6.11
CA ALA A 118 21.23 10.42 6.12
C ALA A 118 20.85 11.04 7.49
N VAL A 119 19.73 10.59 8.09
CA VAL A 119 19.34 10.98 9.46
C VAL A 119 20.43 10.61 10.47
N ARG A 120 21.03 9.42 10.34
CA ARG A 120 22.14 8.99 11.20
C ARG A 120 23.37 9.86 11.08
N GLN A 121 23.72 10.24 9.85
CA GLN A 121 24.87 11.12 9.59
C GLN A 121 24.64 12.51 10.19
N GLN A 122 23.42 13.05 10.06
CA GLN A 122 23.11 14.40 10.47
C GLN A 122 22.79 14.54 11.98
N PHE A 123 22.11 13.55 12.55
CA PHE A 123 21.51 13.62 13.89
C PHE A 123 21.98 12.51 14.85
N GLY A 124 22.84 11.60 14.39
CA GLY A 124 23.43 10.54 15.21
C GLY A 124 22.64 9.22 15.22
N ALA A 125 23.25 8.18 15.79
CA ALA A 125 22.74 6.80 15.75
C ALA A 125 21.41 6.63 16.50
N THR A 126 21.24 7.29 17.65
CA THR A 126 20.02 7.17 18.46
C THR A 126 18.79 7.68 17.71
N VAL A 127 18.88 8.86 17.09
CA VAL A 127 17.78 9.44 16.31
C VAL A 127 17.42 8.54 15.12
N ALA A 128 18.42 7.99 14.46
CA ALA A 128 18.22 7.10 13.32
C ALA A 128 17.59 5.74 13.70
N VAL A 129 17.86 5.24 14.92
CA VAL A 129 17.18 4.05 15.46
C VAL A 129 15.73 4.41 15.81
N MET A 130 15.49 5.52 16.50
CA MET A 130 14.13 5.98 16.83
C MET A 130 13.28 6.23 15.58
N PHE A 131 13.87 6.78 14.52
CA PHE A 131 13.25 6.92 13.20
C PHE A 131 12.73 5.56 12.70
N CYS A 132 13.57 4.51 12.70
CA CYS A 132 13.14 3.17 12.29
C CYS A 132 12.01 2.62 13.16
N TRP A 133 12.09 2.77 14.49
CA TRP A 133 11.03 2.30 15.39
C TRP A 133 9.70 3.02 15.12
N ILE A 134 9.73 4.34 14.96
CA ILE A 134 8.52 5.11 14.66
C ILE A 134 7.96 4.69 13.30
N SER A 135 8.77 4.66 12.25
CA SER A 135 8.32 4.24 10.92
C SER A 135 7.77 2.81 10.90
N ALA A 136 8.43 1.86 11.56
CA ALA A 136 8.01 0.46 11.63
C ALA A 136 6.69 0.28 12.40
N THR A 137 6.38 1.18 13.33
CA THR A 137 5.17 1.09 14.17
C THR A 137 4.03 1.94 13.66
N GLN A 138 4.19 2.64 12.54
CA GLN A 138 3.13 3.39 11.89
C GLN A 138 2.36 2.49 10.92
N PHE A 139 1.10 2.19 11.26
CA PHE A 139 0.17 1.45 10.40
C PHE A 139 0.16 1.98 8.98
N HIS A 140 -0.15 3.27 8.80
CA HIS A 140 -0.30 3.86 7.47
C HIS A 140 0.94 3.66 6.59
N LEU A 141 2.14 3.91 7.12
CA LEU A 141 3.36 3.77 6.31
C LEU A 141 3.61 2.31 5.94
N MET A 142 3.59 1.39 6.90
CA MET A 142 3.93 -0.02 6.67
C MET A 142 2.83 -0.78 5.92
N PHE A 143 1.56 -0.46 6.16
CA PHE A 143 0.43 -1.07 5.46
C PHE A 143 0.37 -0.65 3.99
N TYR A 144 0.54 0.64 3.71
CA TYR A 144 0.43 1.15 2.34
C TYR A 144 1.71 0.99 1.53
N CYS A 145 2.90 0.78 2.13
CA CYS A 145 4.15 0.72 1.36
C CYS A 145 4.22 -0.37 0.27
N THR A 146 3.41 -1.43 0.39
CA THR A 146 3.33 -2.52 -0.60
C THR A 146 2.10 -2.43 -1.52
N ARG A 147 1.27 -1.39 -1.36
CA ARG A 147 0.03 -1.21 -2.12
C ARG A 147 0.32 -0.39 -3.37
N THR A 148 -0.19 -0.81 -4.52
CA THR A 148 0.09 -0.19 -5.84
C THR A 148 -0.71 1.10 -6.05
N LEU A 149 -0.79 1.92 -5.01
CA LEU A 149 -1.40 3.24 -5.05
C LEU A 149 -0.45 4.23 -5.75
N PRO A 150 -0.99 5.19 -6.53
CA PRO A 150 -0.17 6.25 -7.13
C PRO A 150 0.68 7.03 -6.11
N ASN A 151 0.17 7.20 -4.88
CA ASN A 151 0.91 7.84 -3.78
C ASN A 151 2.16 7.06 -3.36
N VAL A 152 2.07 5.74 -3.36
CA VAL A 152 3.14 4.86 -2.88
C VAL A 152 4.22 4.71 -3.95
N LEU A 153 3.81 4.65 -5.22
CA LEU A 153 4.71 4.76 -6.36
C LEU A 153 5.53 6.05 -6.30
N ALA A 154 4.86 7.18 -6.04
CA ALA A 154 5.53 8.46 -5.83
C ALA A 154 6.44 8.44 -4.59
N LEU A 155 5.98 7.85 -3.48
CA LEU A 155 6.75 7.77 -2.22
C LEU A 155 8.11 7.08 -2.40
N ALA A 156 8.19 6.03 -3.23
CA ALA A 156 9.44 5.34 -3.55
C ALA A 156 10.51 6.27 -4.15
N VAL A 157 10.10 7.36 -4.81
CA VAL A 157 10.98 8.39 -5.39
C VAL A 157 11.17 9.59 -4.47
N VAL A 158 10.10 9.99 -3.75
CA VAL A 158 10.15 11.10 -2.79
C VAL A 158 11.16 10.82 -1.68
N LEU A 159 11.27 9.58 -1.18
CA LEU A 159 12.22 9.24 -0.11
C LEU A 159 13.69 9.46 -0.51
N PRO A 160 14.17 8.99 -1.68
CA PRO A 160 15.46 9.41 -2.24
C PRO A 160 15.60 10.92 -2.44
N ALA A 161 14.55 11.63 -2.88
CA ALA A 161 14.58 13.08 -3.02
C ALA A 161 14.82 13.79 -1.67
N LEU A 162 14.08 13.39 -0.62
CA LEU A 162 14.27 13.89 0.75
C LEU A 162 15.66 13.55 1.28
N THR A 163 16.18 12.37 0.97
CA THR A 163 17.54 11.96 1.31
C THR A 163 18.57 12.87 0.65
N ALA A 164 18.40 13.16 -0.65
CA ALA A 164 19.27 14.05 -1.40
C ALA A 164 19.24 15.47 -0.84
N TRP A 165 18.05 15.98 -0.48
CA TRP A 165 17.88 17.27 0.19
C TRP A 165 18.63 17.32 1.52
N LEU A 166 18.46 16.29 2.37
CA LEU A 166 19.11 16.19 3.67
C LEU A 166 20.65 16.11 3.55
N GLN A 167 21.15 15.47 2.49
CA GLN A 167 22.58 15.36 2.16
C GLN A 167 23.13 16.54 1.35
N HIS A 168 22.34 17.60 1.11
CA HIS A 168 22.73 18.76 0.32
C HIS A 168 23.11 18.44 -1.15
N ARG A 169 22.58 17.35 -1.71
CA ARG A 169 22.72 16.95 -3.12
C ARG A 169 21.61 17.57 -3.97
N TRP A 170 21.68 18.89 -4.13
CA TRP A 170 20.59 19.70 -4.68
C TRP A 170 20.14 19.29 -6.09
N ALA A 171 21.07 18.96 -6.98
CA ALA A 171 20.73 18.54 -8.34
C ALA A 171 19.86 17.27 -8.34
N VAL A 172 20.23 16.26 -7.56
CA VAL A 172 19.46 15.01 -7.41
C VAL A 172 18.09 15.29 -6.80
N PHE A 173 18.02 16.14 -5.77
CA PHE A 173 16.75 16.56 -5.18
C PHE A 173 15.82 17.21 -6.21
N VAL A 174 16.33 18.14 -7.03
CA VAL A 174 15.52 18.85 -8.04
C VAL A 174 15.04 17.90 -9.14
N TRP A 175 15.92 17.06 -9.70
CA TRP A 175 15.55 16.13 -10.76
C TRP A 175 14.51 15.11 -10.30
N LEU A 176 14.70 14.50 -9.13
CA LEU A 176 13.74 13.56 -8.58
C LEU A 176 12.41 14.23 -8.20
N SER A 177 12.45 15.46 -7.70
CA SER A 177 11.24 16.24 -7.38
C SER A 177 10.45 16.59 -8.64
N ALA A 178 11.12 17.07 -9.70
CA ALA A 178 10.46 17.37 -10.97
C ALA A 178 9.85 16.12 -11.59
N PHE A 179 10.59 15.01 -11.61
CA PHE A 179 10.12 13.73 -12.11
C PHE A 179 8.85 13.26 -11.38
N VAL A 180 8.81 13.32 -10.04
CA VAL A 180 7.65 12.83 -9.29
C VAL A 180 6.44 13.77 -9.37
N ILE A 181 6.66 15.08 -9.42
CA ILE A 181 5.59 16.09 -9.55
C ILE A 181 4.90 15.96 -10.90
N ILE A 182 5.67 15.88 -11.98
CA ILE A 182 5.15 15.82 -13.35
C ILE A 182 4.62 14.42 -13.67
N GLY A 183 5.39 13.39 -13.33
CA GLY A 183 5.10 12.01 -13.74
C GLY A 183 4.02 11.32 -12.91
N PHE A 184 3.85 11.71 -11.64
CA PHE A 184 2.91 11.04 -10.74
C PHE A 184 1.85 12.00 -10.20
N ARG A 185 2.26 13.04 -9.45
CA ARG A 185 1.35 13.80 -8.58
C ARG A 185 1.77 15.27 -8.41
N ALA A 186 1.01 16.17 -9.02
CA ALA A 186 1.31 17.60 -9.03
C ALA A 186 1.24 18.26 -7.64
N GLU A 187 0.41 17.73 -6.72
CA GLU A 187 0.27 18.25 -5.35
C GLU A 187 1.56 18.17 -4.53
N LEU A 188 2.50 17.28 -4.91
CA LEU A 188 3.82 17.21 -4.28
C LEU A 188 4.64 18.49 -4.49
N ALA A 189 4.26 19.34 -5.46
CA ALA A 189 4.84 20.65 -5.65
C ALA A 189 4.68 21.54 -4.41
N MET A 190 3.62 21.36 -3.62
CA MET A 190 3.46 22.11 -2.38
C MET A 190 4.57 21.75 -1.38
N LEU A 191 4.77 20.46 -1.10
CA LEU A 191 5.79 20.01 -0.15
C LEU A 191 7.21 20.27 -0.68
N LEU A 192 7.53 19.69 -1.85
CA LEU A 192 8.89 19.72 -2.40
C LEU A 192 9.26 21.12 -2.92
N GLY A 193 8.28 21.87 -3.43
CA GLY A 193 8.46 23.27 -3.81
C GLY A 193 8.74 24.17 -2.60
N ILE A 194 8.01 23.99 -1.48
CA ILE A 194 8.35 24.72 -0.23
C ILE A 194 9.75 24.36 0.25
N MET A 195 10.14 23.08 0.21
CA MET A 195 11.50 22.67 0.59
C MET A 195 12.58 23.28 -0.32
N LEU A 196 12.32 23.35 -1.63
CA LEU A 196 13.20 24.03 -2.58
C LEU A 196 13.29 25.53 -2.28
N LEU A 197 12.15 26.20 -2.03
CA LEU A 197 12.09 27.60 -1.65
C LEU A 197 12.84 27.87 -0.34
N LEU A 198 12.70 27.02 0.67
CA LEU A 198 13.46 27.11 1.92
C LEU A 198 14.97 26.93 1.69
N THR A 199 15.37 26.10 0.74
CA THR A 199 16.78 25.88 0.37
C THR A 199 17.38 27.09 -0.33
N LEU A 200 16.63 27.67 -1.29
CA LEU A 200 16.95 28.94 -1.93
C LEU A 200 17.02 30.07 -0.88
N TYR A 201 16.14 30.00 0.11
CA TYR A 201 16.04 30.94 1.22
C TYR A 201 17.15 30.82 2.26
N GLN A 202 17.73 29.67 2.53
CA GLN A 202 18.83 29.61 3.50
C GLN A 202 20.15 30.16 2.93
N ARG A 203 20.10 30.86 1.79
CA ARG A 203 21.22 31.44 1.08
C ARG A 203 22.38 30.46 0.82
N ARG A 204 22.04 29.17 0.79
CA ARG A 204 22.82 28.11 0.14
C ARG A 204 22.76 28.26 -1.41
N MET A 205 21.95 29.22 -1.88
CA MET A 205 21.85 29.84 -3.22
C MET A 205 21.61 31.38 -3.05
N SER A 206 21.81 32.26 -4.04
CA SER A 206 22.01 33.73 -3.78
C SER A 206 20.77 34.55 -3.28
N VAL A 207 20.98 35.83 -2.97
CA VAL A 207 20.72 36.46 -1.66
C VAL A 207 19.76 37.68 -1.67
N ALA A 208 19.82 38.62 -2.64
CA ALA A 208 19.12 39.93 -2.56
C ALA A 208 17.58 39.86 -2.40
N ARG A 209 16.91 38.94 -3.10
CA ARG A 209 15.44 38.76 -3.09
C ARG A 209 14.86 38.20 -1.80
N LEU A 210 15.72 37.75 -0.91
CA LEU A 210 15.31 37.05 0.29
C LEU A 210 15.20 37.93 1.53
N LEU A 211 15.98 39.01 1.57
CA LEU A 211 16.39 39.59 2.84
C LEU A 211 15.31 40.48 3.50
N GLN A 212 14.31 40.96 2.77
CA GLN A 212 13.26 41.85 3.32
C GLN A 212 12.14 41.12 4.07
N HIS A 213 11.88 39.84 3.79
CA HIS A 213 10.73 39.11 4.36
C HIS A 213 11.16 37.93 5.24
N ALA A 214 12.45 37.58 5.15
CA ALA A 214 13.02 36.46 5.86
C ALA A 214 13.16 36.67 7.37
N ILE A 215 13.57 37.87 7.75
CA ILE A 215 14.03 38.15 9.11
C ILE A 215 12.87 38.06 10.14
N PRO A 216 11.63 38.53 9.87
CA PRO A 216 10.53 38.39 10.83
C PRO A 216 9.96 36.96 10.91
N ALA A 217 9.85 36.24 9.79
CA ALA A 217 9.21 34.92 9.74
C ALA A 217 10.10 33.79 10.29
N GLY A 218 11.44 33.93 10.18
CA GLY A 218 12.40 33.01 10.81
C GLY A 218 12.50 33.14 12.33
N ILE A 219 12.21 34.33 12.88
CA ILE A 219 12.28 34.61 14.33
C ILE A 219 11.07 34.04 15.08
N LEU A 220 9.91 33.88 14.42
CA LEU A 220 8.70 33.33 15.05
C LEU A 220 8.63 31.78 15.04
N CYS A 221 9.57 31.08 14.39
CA CYS A 221 9.41 29.65 14.13
C CYS A 221 10.59 28.72 14.54
N LEU A 222 11.54 29.10 15.40
CA LEU A 222 12.37 28.17 16.24
C LEU A 222 13.49 28.92 17.01
N GLY A 223 13.17 29.50 18.17
CA GLY A 223 14.12 30.34 18.93
C GLY A 223 14.23 30.13 20.45
N LYS A 224 13.59 29.12 21.06
CA LYS A 224 13.66 28.98 22.54
C LYS A 224 13.55 27.56 23.14
N LEU A 225 14.00 26.51 22.45
CA LEU A 225 14.02 25.15 23.05
C LEU A 225 15.33 24.35 22.92
N ALA A 226 16.32 24.79 22.13
CA ALA A 226 17.50 23.95 21.83
C ALA A 226 18.83 24.34 22.53
N SER A 227 18.92 25.41 23.33
CA SER A 227 20.18 25.77 24.03
C SER A 227 20.17 25.58 25.56
N ARG A 228 19.14 24.94 26.14
CA ARG A 228 19.10 24.62 27.59
C ARG A 228 19.15 23.13 27.94
N LEU A 229 19.41 22.23 26.99
CA LEU A 229 19.36 20.78 27.22
C LEU A 229 20.70 20.03 27.19
N CYS A 230 21.84 20.72 27.07
CA CYS A 230 23.17 20.08 27.15
C CYS A 230 24.12 20.63 28.22
N LEU A 231 23.56 21.23 29.27
CA LEU A 231 24.26 21.33 30.56
C LEU A 231 23.24 20.96 31.63
N LEU A 232 23.28 19.71 32.09
CA LEU A 232 23.19 19.31 33.48
C LEU A 232 23.18 17.78 33.56
N ASN A 233 24.39 17.26 33.79
CA ASN A 233 24.59 15.98 34.42
C ASN A 233 24.09 16.08 35.88
N LYS A 234 22.85 15.65 36.15
CA LYS A 234 22.41 15.03 37.41
C LYS A 234 21.16 14.18 37.15
N LYS A 235 21.14 12.93 37.64
CA LYS A 235 19.98 12.04 37.63
C LYS A 235 18.77 12.75 38.27
N SER A 236 17.69 12.93 37.52
CA SER A 236 16.41 13.41 38.06
C SER A 236 15.20 12.82 37.30
N TRP A 237 14.07 12.71 38.00
CA TRP A 237 12.76 12.21 37.57
C TRP A 237 12.30 12.58 36.13
N PRO A 238 12.49 13.81 35.60
CA PRO A 238 11.97 14.20 34.27
C PRO A 238 12.58 13.44 33.08
N TYR A 239 13.77 12.83 33.21
CA TYR A 239 14.32 11.97 32.14
C TYR A 239 13.55 10.65 32.03
N LYS A 240 13.15 10.07 33.16
CA LYS A 240 12.32 8.84 33.19
C LYS A 240 10.95 9.08 32.60
N VAL A 241 10.34 10.24 32.86
CA VAL A 241 9.03 10.62 32.30
C VAL A 241 9.10 10.77 30.77
N ARG A 242 10.12 11.45 30.22
CA ARG A 242 10.26 11.58 28.75
C ARG A 242 10.53 10.25 28.07
N ALA A 243 11.36 9.39 28.66
CA ALA A 243 11.59 8.05 28.14
C ALA A 243 10.31 7.20 28.18
N LEU A 244 9.51 7.31 29.25
CA LEU A 244 8.21 6.65 29.38
C LEU A 244 7.22 7.13 28.33
N LEU A 245 7.18 8.42 28.01
CA LEU A 245 6.30 8.96 26.96
C LEU A 245 6.66 8.45 25.57
N VAL A 246 7.95 8.41 25.23
CA VAL A 246 8.42 7.87 23.94
C VAL A 246 8.10 6.37 23.84
N PHE A 247 8.38 5.61 24.90
CA PHE A 247 8.08 4.18 24.93
C PHE A 247 6.56 3.92 24.89
N GLY A 248 5.78 4.68 25.66
CA GLY A 248 4.31 4.63 25.65
C GLY A 248 3.74 4.92 24.26
N HIS A 249 4.25 5.94 23.56
CA HIS A 249 3.84 6.24 22.18
C HIS A 249 4.14 5.07 21.22
N VAL A 250 5.32 4.44 21.33
CA VAL A 250 5.66 3.25 20.52
C VAL A 250 4.69 2.10 20.82
N VAL A 251 4.39 1.82 22.09
CA VAL A 251 3.43 0.77 22.48
C VAL A 251 2.04 1.05 21.94
N VAL A 252 1.55 2.30 22.08
CA VAL A 252 0.25 2.72 21.53
C VAL A 252 0.21 2.56 20.01
N ASN A 253 1.28 2.95 19.32
CA ASN A 253 1.39 2.78 17.86
C ASN A 253 1.39 1.31 17.44
N VAL A 254 2.10 0.43 18.17
CA VAL A 254 2.08 -1.02 17.92
C VAL A 254 0.67 -1.58 18.10
N ALA A 255 0.00 -1.25 19.21
CA ALA A 255 -1.36 -1.73 19.49
C ALA A 255 -2.37 -1.20 18.46
N SER A 256 -2.28 0.09 18.11
CA SER A 256 -3.10 0.69 17.06
C SER A 256 -2.83 0.03 15.69
N THR A 257 -1.58 -0.23 15.35
CA THR A 257 -1.19 -0.87 14.10
C THR A 257 -1.68 -2.31 14.00
N ALA A 258 -1.52 -3.10 15.06
CA ALA A 258 -2.05 -4.45 15.11
C ALA A 258 -3.57 -4.47 14.97
N THR A 259 -4.27 -3.56 15.66
CA THR A 259 -5.73 -3.40 15.57
C THR A 259 -6.18 -3.02 14.16
N SER A 260 -5.58 -1.98 13.58
CA SER A 260 -5.90 -1.52 12.23
C SER A 260 -5.60 -2.58 11.18
N LEU A 261 -4.51 -3.35 11.32
CA LEU A 261 -4.20 -4.46 10.42
C LEU A 261 -5.22 -5.58 10.53
N TYR A 262 -5.60 -5.96 11.76
CA TYR A 262 -6.62 -6.99 12.01
C TYR A 262 -7.97 -6.60 11.39
N VAL A 263 -8.42 -5.36 11.60
CA VAL A 263 -9.67 -4.86 11.00
C VAL A 263 -9.56 -4.80 9.47
N SER A 264 -8.41 -4.35 8.96
CA SER A 264 -8.19 -4.22 7.51
C SER A 264 -8.20 -5.56 6.80
N HIS A 265 -7.80 -6.66 7.45
CA HIS A 265 -7.85 -8.00 6.87
C HIS A 265 -9.24 -8.37 6.31
N PHE A 266 -10.31 -7.96 7.02
CA PHE A 266 -11.70 -8.25 6.65
C PHE A 266 -12.30 -7.28 5.63
N ASN A 267 -11.52 -6.34 5.07
CA ASN A 267 -12.00 -5.35 4.09
C ASN A 267 -11.88 -5.83 2.63
N TYR A 268 -11.59 -7.10 2.36
CA TYR A 268 -11.36 -7.60 1.00
C TYR A 268 -12.28 -8.75 0.57
N PRO A 269 -13.62 -8.63 0.72
CA PRO A 269 -14.53 -9.72 0.41
C PRO A 269 -14.49 -10.15 -1.06
N GLY A 270 -14.25 -9.27 -2.03
CA GLY A 270 -14.17 -9.65 -3.45
C GLY A 270 -12.97 -10.55 -3.76
N GLY A 271 -11.82 -10.28 -3.12
CA GLY A 271 -10.64 -11.13 -3.25
C GLY A 271 -10.85 -12.50 -2.61
N VAL A 272 -11.50 -12.53 -1.43
CA VAL A 272 -11.91 -13.77 -0.77
C VAL A 272 -12.94 -14.53 -1.60
N ALA A 273 -13.89 -13.85 -2.25
CA ALA A 273 -14.89 -14.48 -3.10
C ALA A 273 -14.26 -15.19 -4.31
N MET A 274 -13.28 -14.57 -4.96
CA MET A 274 -12.50 -15.20 -6.04
C MET A 274 -11.73 -16.42 -5.54
N GLN A 275 -11.08 -16.32 -4.37
CA GLN A 275 -10.42 -17.47 -3.76
C GLN A 275 -11.41 -18.61 -3.50
N ARG A 276 -12.58 -18.30 -2.91
CA ARG A 276 -13.63 -19.30 -2.64
C ARG A 276 -14.18 -19.94 -3.91
N LEU A 277 -14.36 -19.18 -4.98
CA LEU A 277 -14.79 -19.71 -6.28
C LEU A 277 -13.81 -20.80 -6.76
N HIS A 278 -12.51 -20.49 -6.74
CA HIS A 278 -11.46 -21.44 -7.14
C HIS A 278 -11.28 -22.64 -6.19
N GLU A 279 -11.63 -22.50 -4.90
CA GLU A 279 -11.61 -23.60 -3.94
C GLU A 279 -12.83 -24.54 -4.08
N LEU A 280 -14.00 -23.98 -4.41
CA LEU A 280 -15.27 -24.71 -4.38
C LEU A 280 -15.63 -25.33 -5.74
N VAL A 281 -15.20 -24.73 -6.85
CA VAL A 281 -15.55 -25.18 -8.20
C VAL A 281 -14.38 -25.94 -8.82
N PRO A 282 -14.58 -27.19 -9.30
CA PRO A 282 -13.52 -27.96 -9.95
C PRO A 282 -12.93 -27.23 -11.18
N PRO A 283 -11.60 -27.26 -11.38
CA PRO A 283 -10.96 -26.54 -12.49
C PRO A 283 -11.48 -26.91 -13.88
N GLN A 284 -11.97 -28.14 -14.06
CA GLN A 284 -12.45 -28.66 -15.36
C GLN A 284 -13.88 -28.20 -15.71
N THR A 285 -14.57 -27.50 -14.81
CA THR A 285 -15.90 -26.96 -15.06
C THR A 285 -15.80 -25.78 -16.02
N ASP A 286 -16.67 -25.71 -17.06
CA ASP A 286 -16.81 -24.51 -17.89
C ASP A 286 -17.49 -23.41 -17.07
N VAL A 287 -16.69 -22.50 -16.51
CA VAL A 287 -17.16 -21.39 -15.70
C VAL A 287 -17.13 -20.10 -16.51
N LEU A 288 -18.30 -19.49 -16.64
CA LEU A 288 -18.47 -18.09 -16.95
C LEU A 288 -19.00 -17.39 -15.70
N VAL A 289 -18.17 -16.54 -15.09
CA VAL A 289 -18.48 -15.84 -13.84
C VAL A 289 -18.70 -14.35 -14.08
N HIS A 290 -19.83 -13.84 -13.60
CA HIS A 290 -20.07 -12.40 -13.49
C HIS A 290 -19.56 -11.88 -12.14
N ILE A 291 -18.80 -10.79 -12.19
CA ILE A 291 -18.20 -10.13 -11.03
C ILE A 291 -18.81 -8.74 -10.94
N ASP A 292 -19.66 -8.52 -9.95
CA ASP A 292 -20.29 -7.23 -9.77
C ASP A 292 -19.32 -6.13 -9.29
N VAL A 293 -19.81 -4.89 -9.32
CA VAL A 293 -19.05 -3.70 -8.91
C VAL A 293 -18.53 -3.82 -7.48
N ALA A 294 -19.37 -4.31 -6.55
CA ALA A 294 -18.98 -4.44 -5.14
C ALA A 294 -17.82 -5.43 -4.95
N ALA A 295 -17.85 -6.57 -5.65
CA ALA A 295 -16.77 -7.54 -5.67
C ALA A 295 -15.51 -6.96 -6.34
N ALA A 296 -15.66 -6.34 -7.52
CA ALA A 296 -14.58 -5.71 -8.26
C ALA A 296 -13.81 -4.68 -7.42
N GLN A 297 -14.53 -3.86 -6.64
CA GLN A 297 -13.93 -2.81 -5.80
C GLN A 297 -13.25 -3.34 -4.53
N THR A 298 -13.49 -4.59 -4.15
CA THR A 298 -13.12 -5.14 -2.84
C THR A 298 -12.19 -6.34 -2.90
N GLY A 299 -11.37 -6.47 -3.94
CA GLY A 299 -10.25 -7.43 -3.93
C GLY A 299 -10.02 -8.20 -5.21
N VAL A 300 -10.93 -8.13 -6.17
CA VAL A 300 -10.76 -8.83 -7.46
C VAL A 300 -9.64 -8.18 -8.27
N SER A 301 -8.76 -9.01 -8.81
CA SER A 301 -7.73 -8.60 -9.77
C SER A 301 -7.51 -9.70 -10.81
N ARG A 302 -6.85 -9.40 -11.95
CA ARG A 302 -6.49 -10.42 -12.94
C ARG A 302 -5.52 -11.46 -12.38
N PHE A 303 -4.71 -11.09 -11.39
CA PHE A 303 -3.87 -12.07 -10.69
C PHE A 303 -4.67 -13.13 -9.90
N LEU A 304 -5.96 -12.88 -9.61
CA LEU A 304 -6.85 -13.87 -8.99
C LEU A 304 -7.59 -14.75 -10.00
N GLN A 305 -7.43 -14.50 -11.31
CA GLN A 305 -7.95 -15.35 -12.38
C GLN A 305 -6.97 -16.50 -12.60
N VAL A 306 -7.03 -17.49 -11.71
CA VAL A 306 -6.02 -18.57 -11.63
C VAL A 306 -6.24 -19.63 -12.70
N ASN A 307 -7.49 -19.82 -13.14
CA ASN A 307 -7.84 -20.76 -14.20
C ASN A 307 -8.02 -20.04 -15.53
N ASP A 308 -7.27 -20.45 -16.55
CA ASP A 308 -7.28 -19.89 -17.90
C ASP A 308 -8.46 -20.33 -18.76
N ASP A 309 -9.04 -21.49 -18.45
CA ASP A 309 -10.20 -22.03 -19.18
C ASP A 309 -11.51 -21.34 -18.75
N TRP A 310 -11.47 -20.56 -17.66
CA TRP A 310 -12.62 -19.83 -17.12
C TRP A 310 -12.73 -18.44 -17.71
N ARG A 311 -13.96 -17.97 -17.87
CA ARG A 311 -14.27 -16.63 -18.37
C ARG A 311 -14.74 -15.75 -17.20
N TYR A 312 -14.04 -14.63 -17.01
CA TYR A 312 -14.32 -13.68 -15.93
C TYR A 312 -14.83 -12.38 -16.53
N ASP A 313 -16.06 -12.02 -16.20
CA ASP A 313 -16.72 -10.86 -16.75
C ASP A 313 -17.02 -9.84 -15.64
N LYS A 314 -16.61 -8.60 -15.84
CA LYS A 314 -16.83 -7.47 -14.92
C LYS A 314 -17.72 -6.38 -15.53
N ARG A 315 -18.40 -6.66 -16.65
CA ARG A 315 -19.23 -5.67 -17.33
C ARG A 315 -20.38 -5.20 -16.43
N GLU A 316 -20.68 -3.91 -16.49
CA GLU A 316 -21.69 -3.26 -15.66
C GLU A 316 -23.01 -2.99 -16.42
N ASP A 317 -23.09 -3.37 -17.70
CA ASP A 317 -24.24 -3.13 -18.58
C ASP A 317 -25.38 -4.13 -18.40
N VAL A 318 -25.10 -5.30 -17.81
CA VAL A 318 -26.11 -6.32 -17.53
C VAL A 318 -26.82 -6.01 -16.21
N GLN A 319 -28.12 -5.73 -16.28
CA GLN A 319 -28.94 -5.47 -15.09
C GLN A 319 -29.18 -6.75 -14.26
N LEU A 320 -29.18 -6.60 -12.93
CA LEU A 320 -29.46 -7.70 -12.01
C LEU A 320 -30.86 -8.28 -12.25
N GLY A 321 -30.96 -9.61 -12.30
CA GLY A 321 -32.21 -10.35 -12.55
C GLY A 321 -32.67 -10.36 -14.01
N ALA A 322 -31.96 -9.70 -14.93
CA ALA A 322 -32.27 -9.75 -16.35
C ALA A 322 -31.98 -11.14 -16.94
N ALA A 323 -32.61 -11.47 -18.08
CA ALA A 323 -32.42 -12.76 -18.76
C ALA A 323 -30.94 -13.04 -19.09
N GLY A 324 -30.17 -12.01 -19.47
CA GLY A 324 -28.74 -12.14 -19.74
C GLY A 324 -27.90 -12.56 -18.53
N MET A 325 -28.39 -12.38 -17.29
CA MET A 325 -27.71 -12.90 -16.10
C MET A 325 -27.75 -14.43 -16.03
N LEU A 326 -28.69 -15.08 -16.73
CA LEU A 326 -28.75 -16.53 -16.83
C LEU A 326 -27.66 -17.09 -17.73
N ASP A 327 -26.96 -16.29 -18.54
CA ASP A 327 -25.84 -16.78 -19.35
C ASP A 327 -24.64 -17.14 -18.48
N TYR A 328 -24.50 -16.48 -17.32
CA TYR A 328 -23.44 -16.75 -16.36
C TYR A 328 -23.73 -18.01 -15.56
N THR A 329 -22.72 -18.86 -15.45
CA THR A 329 -22.78 -20.05 -14.59
C THR A 329 -22.65 -19.68 -13.12
N HIS A 330 -21.90 -18.63 -12.83
CA HIS A 330 -21.59 -18.16 -11.48
C HIS A 330 -21.73 -16.64 -11.39
N ILE A 331 -22.15 -16.14 -10.25
CA ILE A 331 -22.29 -14.71 -9.99
C ILE A 331 -21.66 -14.41 -8.64
N ILE A 332 -20.71 -13.47 -8.59
CA ILE A 332 -20.25 -12.85 -7.35
C ILE A 332 -20.94 -11.50 -7.25
N MET A 333 -21.74 -11.31 -6.20
CA MET A 333 -22.49 -10.08 -6.05
C MET A 333 -22.70 -9.60 -4.61
N GLU A 334 -23.05 -8.32 -4.45
CA GLU A 334 -23.41 -7.73 -3.17
C GLU A 334 -24.61 -8.45 -2.52
N ALA A 335 -24.47 -8.76 -1.24
CA ALA A 335 -25.42 -9.50 -0.43
C ALA A 335 -26.61 -8.64 0.04
N VAL A 336 -27.27 -7.95 -0.89
CA VAL A 336 -28.47 -7.16 -0.61
C VAL A 336 -29.70 -8.07 -0.69
N PRO A 337 -30.60 -8.10 0.33
CA PRO A 337 -31.77 -8.99 0.33
C PRO A 337 -32.66 -8.86 -0.91
N GLY A 338 -32.85 -7.63 -1.40
CA GLY A 338 -33.63 -7.38 -2.63
C GLY A 338 -32.99 -7.97 -3.88
N HIS A 339 -31.66 -7.91 -4.00
CA HIS A 339 -30.95 -8.50 -5.13
C HIS A 339 -30.94 -10.04 -5.06
N LEU A 340 -30.73 -10.60 -3.87
CA LEU A 340 -30.77 -12.05 -3.63
C LEU A 340 -32.13 -12.67 -3.97
N ALA A 341 -33.22 -11.92 -3.76
CA ALA A 341 -34.56 -12.39 -4.09
C ALA A 341 -34.75 -12.65 -5.60
N LEU A 342 -34.07 -11.88 -6.46
CA LEU A 342 -34.15 -12.02 -7.93
C LEU A 342 -33.58 -13.35 -8.43
N TYR A 343 -32.70 -13.99 -7.65
CA TYR A 343 -32.00 -15.21 -8.04
C TYR A 343 -32.45 -16.45 -7.26
N ARG A 344 -33.49 -16.33 -6.42
CA ARG A 344 -33.94 -17.41 -5.53
C ARG A 344 -34.27 -18.72 -6.28
N ASP A 345 -34.90 -18.60 -7.45
CA ASP A 345 -35.41 -19.76 -8.20
C ASP A 345 -34.42 -20.20 -9.32
N THR A 346 -33.42 -19.38 -9.60
CA THR A 346 -32.47 -19.59 -10.73
C THR A 346 -31.06 -19.96 -10.27
N HIS A 347 -30.66 -19.59 -9.06
CA HIS A 347 -29.31 -19.82 -8.54
C HIS A 347 -29.34 -20.35 -7.10
N ARG A 348 -28.33 -21.17 -6.76
CA ARG A 348 -28.03 -21.56 -5.38
C ARG A 348 -26.88 -20.73 -4.81
N VAL A 349 -26.92 -20.46 -3.51
CA VAL A 349 -25.81 -19.80 -2.80
C VAL A 349 -24.72 -20.83 -2.50
N LEU A 350 -23.53 -20.67 -3.10
CA LEU A 350 -22.36 -21.48 -2.81
C LEU A 350 -21.58 -20.99 -1.59
N ALA A 351 -21.42 -19.67 -1.46
CA ALA A 351 -20.71 -19.07 -0.33
C ALA A 351 -21.25 -17.70 0.04
N ARG A 352 -21.16 -17.38 1.34
CA ARG A 352 -21.41 -16.05 1.90
C ARG A 352 -20.08 -15.49 2.37
N ILE A 353 -19.67 -14.34 1.84
CA ILE A 353 -18.41 -13.72 2.20
C ILE A 353 -18.67 -12.57 3.17
N GLU A 354 -18.10 -12.71 4.36
CA GLU A 354 -18.18 -11.70 5.41
C GLU A 354 -17.15 -10.60 5.21
N ALA A 355 -17.53 -9.38 5.59
CA ALA A 355 -16.61 -8.26 5.70
C ALA A 355 -17.00 -7.36 6.86
N THR A 356 -16.04 -6.55 7.30
CA THR A 356 -16.23 -5.64 8.42
C THR A 356 -17.21 -4.51 8.06
N THR A 357 -18.18 -4.26 8.94
CA THR A 357 -19.11 -3.13 8.85
C THR A 357 -18.77 -2.01 9.83
N GLY A 358 -18.00 -2.33 10.85
CA GLY A 358 -17.58 -1.38 11.86
C GLY A 358 -16.83 -2.05 13.00
N VAL A 359 -16.29 -1.21 13.87
CA VAL A 359 -15.59 -1.63 15.08
C VAL A 359 -16.30 -1.00 16.26
N SER A 360 -16.69 -1.81 17.25
CA SER A 360 -17.26 -1.34 18.51
C SER A 360 -16.23 -1.50 19.63
N LEU A 361 -16.21 -0.57 20.58
CA LEU A 361 -15.32 -0.64 21.73
C LEU A 361 -15.94 -1.49 22.83
N ASN A 362 -15.19 -2.47 23.33
CA ASN A 362 -15.59 -3.34 24.42
C ASN A 362 -14.44 -3.46 25.42
N LEU A 363 -14.42 -2.56 26.41
CA LEU A 363 -13.32 -2.44 27.37
C LEU A 363 -13.16 -3.67 28.30
N MET A 364 -14.11 -4.61 28.27
CA MET A 364 -14.09 -5.82 29.11
C MET A 364 -13.37 -6.99 28.45
N LYS A 365 -12.93 -6.85 27.19
CA LYS A 365 -12.23 -7.87 26.40
C LYS A 365 -10.81 -7.44 26.08
N VAL A 366 -9.93 -8.39 25.82
CA VAL A 366 -8.60 -8.13 25.24
C VAL A 366 -8.51 -8.86 23.90
N PRO A 367 -8.37 -8.14 22.77
CA PRO A 367 -8.30 -6.69 22.66
C PRO A 367 -9.66 -5.99 22.93
N PRO A 368 -9.65 -4.70 23.34
CA PRO A 368 -10.84 -4.01 23.86
C PRO A 368 -11.78 -3.49 22.76
N PHE A 369 -11.98 -4.29 21.72
CA PHE A 369 -12.87 -3.99 20.61
C PHE A 369 -13.44 -5.28 20.01
N ASP A 370 -14.63 -5.16 19.44
CA ASP A 370 -15.26 -6.21 18.64
C ASP A 370 -15.37 -5.72 17.19
N VAL A 371 -15.11 -6.62 16.24
CA VAL A 371 -15.26 -6.34 14.81
C VAL A 371 -16.60 -6.91 14.37
N SER A 372 -17.50 -6.03 13.94
CA SER A 372 -18.80 -6.43 13.41
C SER A 372 -18.61 -6.93 11.99
N LEU A 373 -18.80 -8.24 11.81
CA LEU A 373 -18.78 -8.88 10.50
C LEU A 373 -20.22 -9.10 10.02
N GLN A 374 -20.46 -8.81 8.74
CA GLN A 374 -21.71 -9.13 8.07
C GLN A 374 -21.40 -9.68 6.68
N THR A 375 -22.28 -10.54 6.17
CA THR A 375 -22.20 -10.98 4.77
C THR A 375 -22.33 -9.76 3.86
N LYS A 376 -21.28 -9.46 3.10
CA LYS A 376 -21.25 -8.36 2.13
C LYS A 376 -21.33 -8.83 0.70
N LEU A 377 -20.77 -9.99 0.39
CA LEU A 377 -20.89 -10.60 -0.93
C LEU A 377 -21.44 -12.02 -0.82
N VAL A 378 -22.03 -12.49 -1.90
CA VAL A 378 -22.47 -13.86 -2.09
C VAL A 378 -21.89 -14.40 -3.40
N LEU A 379 -21.48 -15.65 -3.38
CA LEU A 379 -21.17 -16.43 -4.56
C LEU A 379 -22.37 -17.32 -4.88
N LEU A 380 -22.92 -17.16 -6.07
CA LEU A 380 -24.06 -17.89 -6.59
C LEU A 380 -23.63 -18.81 -7.74
N GLU A 381 -24.33 -19.93 -7.89
CA GLU A 381 -24.20 -20.85 -9.01
C GLU A 381 -25.57 -21.12 -9.62
N ARG A 382 -25.65 -21.08 -10.95
CA ARG A 382 -26.88 -21.27 -11.72
C ARG A 382 -27.38 -22.72 -11.60
N LEU A 383 -28.68 -22.89 -11.39
CA LEU A 383 -29.34 -24.19 -11.40
C LEU A 383 -29.52 -24.69 -12.84
N LEU A 384 -29.19 -25.95 -13.10
CA LEU A 384 -29.35 -26.59 -14.42
C LEU A 384 -30.83 -26.77 -14.82
N ARG A 385 -31.75 -26.68 -13.86
CA ARG A 385 -33.20 -26.65 -14.06
C ARG A 385 -33.80 -25.62 -13.09
N PRO A 386 -34.06 -24.38 -13.53
CA PRO A 386 -34.77 -23.41 -12.70
C PRO A 386 -36.19 -23.94 -12.40
N ALA A 387 -36.65 -23.72 -11.16
CA ALA A 387 -37.94 -24.25 -10.66
C ALA A 387 -39.15 -23.54 -11.28
#